data_AF-A0A5S5CM86-F1
#
_entry.id   AF-A0A5S5CM86-F1
#
_cell.length_a   1.000
_cell.length_b   1.000
_cell.length_c   1.000
_cell.angle_alpha   90.00
_cell.angle_beta   90.00
_cell.angle_gamma   90.00
#
_symmetry.space_group_name_H-M   'P 1'
#
loop_
_entity.id
_entity.type
_entity.pdbx_description
1 polymer ?
#
loop_
_entity_poly.entity_id
_entity_poly.type
_entity_poly.pdbx_seq_one_letter_code
_entity_poly.pdbx_strand_id
1 'polypeptide(L)'
;MTGRPTLPATAVAALSCPVCAAPLAAGEGEALLRCPAGHSFDRARQGHVSLLPPGHRPPSGDSAAMVADRSAFLAAGHYAGVSAALADAALGEEDAAAPSTLLDLGGGTGQHLAAVLDRAPAAAGIVLDSSPYAARRAARAHPRAMAVVADTWARLPVRDAAVDRVLVVFAPRNGPETARVLRPGGRLVVVTPAPDHLAEIVGPLGLLRVDPGKAQRLSDSLEPHLVPVDVRAHRQVLSLDHAAVATLVGMGPHARHLTTAGLAASLGRLPSPVEVTISVDIGRYRRAR
;
A
#
# COMPACT_ATOMS: atom_id res chain seq x y z
N MET A 1 -9.48 -13.91 23.61
CA MET A 1 -9.85 -13.90 22.19
C MET A 1 -10.29 -12.50 21.82
N THR A 2 -9.40 -11.67 21.25
CA THR A 2 -9.80 -10.35 20.74
C THR A 2 -10.69 -10.54 19.53
N GLY A 3 -11.92 -10.02 19.57
CA GLY A 3 -12.90 -10.12 18.49
C GLY A 3 -12.41 -9.56 17.15
N ARG A 4 -13.20 -9.77 16.10
CA ARG A 4 -12.96 -9.08 14.81
C ARG A 4 -13.12 -7.57 15.02
N PRO A 5 -12.25 -6.72 14.45
CA PRO A 5 -12.47 -5.27 14.46
C PRO A 5 -13.82 -4.93 13.82
N THR A 6 -14.44 -3.82 14.18
CA THR A 6 -15.65 -3.36 13.49
C THR A 6 -15.29 -2.89 12.07
N LEU A 7 -16.17 -3.11 11.09
CA LEU A 7 -15.96 -2.57 9.74
C LEU A 7 -16.33 -1.08 9.71
N PRO A 8 -15.44 -0.18 9.26
CA PRO A 8 -15.80 1.23 9.13
C PRO A 8 -16.89 1.41 8.07
N ALA A 9 -18.06 1.93 8.45
CA ALA A 9 -19.20 2.09 7.55
C ALA A 9 -18.84 2.89 6.28
N THR A 10 -18.05 3.97 6.43
CA THR A 10 -17.53 4.78 5.32
C THR A 10 -16.67 3.96 4.34
N ALA A 11 -15.84 3.05 4.85
CA ALA A 11 -15.01 2.19 4.02
C ALA A 11 -15.87 1.15 3.28
N VAL A 12 -16.83 0.53 3.95
CA VAL A 12 -17.77 -0.43 3.32
C VAL A 12 -18.59 0.26 2.22
N ALA A 13 -19.11 1.46 2.48
CA ALA A 13 -19.92 2.22 1.54
C ALA A 13 -19.18 2.62 0.24
N ALA A 14 -17.84 2.64 0.28
CA ALA A 14 -17.01 2.91 -0.89
C ALA A 14 -16.79 1.67 -1.78
N LEU A 15 -17.08 0.46 -1.30
CA LEU A 15 -16.85 -0.77 -2.05
C LEU A 15 -17.99 -1.10 -3.04
N SER A 16 -17.62 -1.78 -4.12
CA SER A 16 -18.55 -2.29 -5.14
C SER A 16 -18.39 -3.79 -5.30
N CYS A 17 -19.49 -4.49 -5.58
CA CYS A 17 -19.48 -5.91 -5.86
C CYS A 17 -18.60 -6.23 -7.08
N PRO A 18 -17.62 -7.15 -6.99
CA PRO A 18 -16.77 -7.52 -8.13
C PRO A 18 -17.53 -8.26 -9.23
N VAL A 19 -18.78 -8.69 -8.99
CA VAL A 19 -19.60 -9.44 -9.97
C VAL A 19 -20.54 -8.52 -10.74
N CYS A 20 -21.28 -7.64 -10.05
CA CYS A 20 -22.31 -6.80 -10.67
C CYS A 20 -22.09 -5.29 -10.51
N ALA A 21 -20.96 -4.87 -9.93
CA ALA A 21 -20.60 -3.47 -9.64
C ALA A 21 -21.56 -2.70 -8.69
N ALA A 22 -22.64 -3.33 -8.21
CA ALA A 22 -23.55 -2.72 -7.25
C ALA A 22 -22.87 -2.43 -5.90
N PRO A 23 -23.35 -1.43 -5.12
CA PRO A 23 -22.80 -1.12 -3.81
C PRO A 23 -22.82 -2.33 -2.87
N LEU A 24 -21.79 -2.45 -2.03
CA LEU A 24 -21.76 -3.43 -0.95
C LEU A 24 -22.23 -2.81 0.37
N ALA A 25 -22.93 -3.61 1.17
CA ALA A 25 -23.28 -3.30 2.54
C ALA A 25 -22.81 -4.43 3.47
N ALA A 26 -22.51 -4.10 4.72
CA ALA A 26 -22.24 -5.10 5.74
C ALA A 26 -23.56 -5.80 6.11
N GLY A 27 -23.54 -7.14 6.13
CA GLY A 27 -24.65 -7.92 6.68
C GLY A 27 -24.73 -7.81 8.20
N GLU A 28 -25.76 -8.42 8.79
CA GLU A 28 -25.93 -8.48 10.24
C GLU A 28 -24.67 -9.05 10.93
N GLY A 29 -24.24 -8.39 12.02
CA GLY A 29 -23.03 -8.76 12.75
C GLY A 29 -21.73 -8.65 11.94
N GLU A 30 -21.76 -8.00 10.77
CA GLU A 30 -20.61 -7.78 9.88
C GLU A 30 -19.87 -9.06 9.47
N ALA A 31 -20.59 -10.19 9.44
CA ALA A 31 -20.02 -11.50 9.10
C ALA A 31 -19.67 -11.62 7.61
N LEU A 32 -20.34 -10.83 6.76
CA LEU A 32 -20.17 -10.81 5.31
C LEU A 32 -20.48 -9.42 4.75
N LEU A 33 -20.05 -9.17 3.52
CA LEU A 33 -20.54 -8.07 2.69
C LEU A 33 -21.52 -8.62 1.66
N ARG A 34 -22.59 -7.89 1.35
CA ARG A 34 -23.61 -8.30 0.38
C ARG A 34 -24.02 -7.14 -0.53
N CYS A 35 -24.32 -7.45 -1.78
CA CYS A 35 -24.94 -6.49 -2.71
C CYS A 35 -26.46 -6.73 -2.86
N PRO A 36 -27.22 -5.77 -3.41
CA PRO A 36 -28.66 -5.95 -3.66
C PRO A 36 -29.03 -7.13 -4.56
N ALA A 37 -28.14 -7.53 -5.48
CA ALA A 37 -28.33 -8.69 -6.36
C ALA A 37 -28.10 -10.03 -5.64
N GLY A 38 -27.72 -10.03 -4.37
CA GLY A 38 -27.61 -11.23 -3.55
C GLY A 38 -26.22 -11.87 -3.50
N HIS A 39 -25.23 -11.37 -4.25
CA HIS A 39 -23.84 -11.81 -4.09
C HIS A 39 -23.32 -11.44 -2.70
N SER A 40 -22.70 -12.42 -2.03
CA SER A 40 -22.18 -12.31 -0.67
C SER A 40 -20.70 -12.68 -0.62
N PHE A 41 -19.96 -12.02 0.26
CA PHE A 41 -18.52 -12.19 0.43
C PHE A 41 -18.20 -12.32 1.92
N ASP A 42 -17.76 -13.50 2.33
CA ASP A 42 -17.50 -13.79 3.73
C ASP A 42 -16.31 -12.99 4.26
N ARG A 43 -16.47 -12.51 5.50
CA ARG A 43 -15.41 -11.87 6.25
C ARG A 43 -14.61 -12.92 7.00
N ALA A 44 -13.34 -13.07 6.62
CA ALA A 44 -12.43 -14.02 7.23
C ALA A 44 -12.27 -13.79 8.75
N ARG A 45 -11.88 -14.83 9.49
CA ARG A 45 -11.65 -14.74 10.95
C ARG A 45 -10.64 -13.67 11.37
N GLN A 46 -9.72 -13.30 10.47
CA GLN A 46 -8.72 -12.26 10.72
C GLN A 46 -9.24 -10.85 10.41
N GLY A 47 -10.40 -10.73 9.78
CA GLY A 47 -11.12 -9.46 9.59
C GLY A 47 -11.13 -8.92 8.16
N HIS A 48 -10.35 -9.50 7.23
CA HIS A 48 -10.33 -9.11 5.81
C HIS A 48 -11.49 -9.74 5.03
N VAL A 49 -11.79 -9.17 3.86
CA VAL A 49 -12.78 -9.69 2.89
C VAL A 49 -12.07 -9.94 1.56
N SER A 50 -12.39 -11.03 0.86
CA SER A 50 -11.89 -11.27 -0.50
C SER A 50 -12.94 -10.84 -1.52
N LEU A 51 -12.57 -9.91 -2.41
CA LEU A 51 -13.41 -9.38 -3.48
C LEU A 51 -12.75 -9.65 -4.85
N LEU A 52 -12.31 -10.89 -5.04
CA LEU A 52 -11.84 -11.39 -6.33
C LEU A 52 -13.03 -11.88 -7.16
N PRO A 53 -13.08 -11.62 -8.48
CA PRO A 53 -14.07 -12.24 -9.35
C PRO A 53 -14.00 -13.78 -9.27
N PRO A 54 -15.12 -14.51 -9.46
CA PRO A 54 -15.13 -15.97 -9.46
C PRO A 54 -14.09 -16.55 -10.43
N GLY A 55 -13.30 -17.52 -9.96
CA GLY A 55 -12.24 -18.15 -10.76
C GLY A 55 -10.97 -17.30 -10.96
N HIS A 56 -10.98 -16.03 -10.54
CA HIS A 56 -9.82 -15.15 -10.66
C HIS A 56 -8.81 -15.43 -9.55
N ARG A 57 -7.57 -15.66 -9.94
CA ARG A 57 -6.42 -15.67 -9.02
C ARG A 57 -5.59 -14.45 -9.34
N PRO A 58 -5.33 -13.57 -8.37
CA PRO A 58 -4.47 -12.43 -8.63
C PRO A 58 -3.06 -12.95 -9.02
N PRO A 59 -2.28 -12.15 -9.76
CA PRO A 59 -0.86 -12.43 -9.98
C PRO A 59 -0.17 -12.73 -8.64
N SER A 60 0.85 -13.60 -8.64
CA SER A 60 1.48 -14.07 -7.41
C SER A 60 1.90 -12.92 -6.49
N GLY A 61 1.19 -12.77 -5.37
CA GLY A 61 1.48 -11.77 -4.34
C GLY A 61 2.67 -12.15 -3.46
N ASP A 62 2.96 -11.29 -2.48
CA ASP A 62 4.05 -11.53 -1.52
C ASP A 62 3.84 -12.82 -0.71
N SER A 63 4.92 -13.57 -0.51
CA SER A 63 4.92 -14.77 0.30
C SER A 63 4.74 -14.45 1.80
N ALA A 64 4.36 -15.45 2.59
CA ALA A 64 4.20 -15.26 4.04
C ALA A 64 5.47 -14.76 4.74
N ALA A 65 6.65 -15.17 4.26
CA ALA A 65 7.96 -14.75 4.76
C ALA A 65 8.25 -13.29 4.40
N MET A 66 8.08 -12.89 3.13
CA MET A 66 8.25 -11.50 2.70
C MET A 66 7.35 -10.54 3.49
N VAL A 67 6.09 -10.95 3.72
CA VAL A 67 5.15 -10.16 4.53
C VAL A 67 5.56 -10.12 6.00
N ALA A 68 6.17 -11.19 6.53
CA ALA A 68 6.69 -11.20 7.90
C ALA A 68 7.86 -10.21 8.05
N ASP A 69 8.83 -10.24 7.12
CA ASP A 69 9.95 -9.31 7.10
C ASP A 69 9.47 -7.87 6.96
N ARG A 70 8.52 -7.60 6.05
CA ARG A 70 7.90 -6.28 5.90
C ARG A 70 7.29 -5.80 7.21
N SER A 71 6.56 -6.67 7.89
CA SER A 71 5.92 -6.34 9.16
C SER A 71 6.93 -6.00 10.25
N ALA A 72 8.00 -6.80 10.36
CA ALA A 72 9.05 -6.60 11.36
C ALA A 72 9.79 -5.27 11.12
N PHE A 73 10.20 -5.01 9.87
CA PHE A 73 10.93 -3.81 9.50
C PHE A 73 10.10 -2.53 9.71
N LEU A 74 8.82 -2.54 9.32
CA LEU A 74 7.92 -1.41 9.53
C LEU A 74 7.58 -1.21 11.02
N ALA A 75 7.39 -2.28 11.78
CA ALA A 75 7.11 -2.20 13.22
C ALA A 75 8.31 -1.68 14.03
N ALA A 76 9.53 -1.91 13.56
CA ALA A 76 10.75 -1.33 14.15
C ALA A 76 10.90 0.18 13.87
N GLY A 77 10.00 0.79 13.08
CA GLY A 77 9.98 2.24 12.85
C GLY A 77 10.97 2.73 11.79
N HIS A 78 11.70 1.84 11.12
CA HIS A 78 12.71 2.24 10.13
C HIS A 78 12.16 3.09 8.97
N TYR A 79 10.89 2.88 8.58
CA TYR A 79 10.18 3.69 7.58
C TYR A 79 9.20 4.71 8.16
N ALA A 80 9.30 5.04 9.46
CA ALA A 80 8.43 6.06 10.08
C ALA A 80 8.56 7.42 9.37
N GLY A 81 9.78 7.83 8.97
CA GLY A 81 10.01 9.05 8.21
C GLY A 81 9.29 9.09 6.86
N VAL A 82 9.31 7.97 6.12
CA VAL A 82 8.57 7.81 4.86
C VAL A 82 7.06 7.90 5.09
N SER A 83 6.55 7.23 6.12
CA SER A 83 5.12 7.29 6.49
C SER A 83 4.68 8.70 6.90
N ALA A 84 5.52 9.43 7.63
CA ALA A 84 5.23 10.81 8.02
C ALA A 84 5.16 11.74 6.80
N ALA A 85 6.15 11.65 5.90
CA ALA A 85 6.17 12.45 4.68
C ALA A 85 5.01 12.10 3.72
N LEU A 86 4.61 10.82 3.65
CA LEU A 86 3.39 10.40 2.95
C LEU A 86 2.14 11.06 3.55
N ALA A 87 2.03 11.07 4.88
CA ALA A 87 0.89 11.69 5.57
C ALA A 87 0.85 13.21 5.35
N ASP A 88 2.00 13.89 5.35
CA ASP A 88 2.08 15.32 5.00
C ASP A 88 1.55 15.59 3.59
N ALA A 89 1.95 14.76 2.61
CA ALA A 89 1.49 14.90 1.24
C ALA A 89 0.00 14.54 1.06
N ALA A 90 -0.50 13.57 1.80
CA ALA A 90 -1.89 13.13 1.73
C ALA A 90 -2.88 14.09 2.41
N LEU A 91 -2.42 14.82 3.43
CA LEU A 91 -3.25 15.68 4.29
C LEU A 91 -2.95 17.18 4.15
N GLY A 92 -2.08 17.56 3.20
CA GLY A 92 -1.59 18.93 3.06
C GLY A 92 -2.71 19.99 2.95
N GLU A 93 -2.45 21.17 3.51
CA GLU A 93 -3.43 22.26 3.71
C GLU A 93 -3.97 22.90 2.42
N GLU A 94 -3.32 22.65 1.29
CA GLU A 94 -3.75 23.17 -0.03
C GLU A 94 -5.05 22.54 -0.53
N ASP A 95 -5.50 21.43 0.09
CA ASP A 95 -6.74 20.79 -0.26
C ASP A 95 -7.92 21.40 0.51
N ALA A 96 -8.97 21.76 -0.22
CA ALA A 96 -10.13 22.50 0.31
C ALA A 96 -10.91 21.77 1.43
N ALA A 97 -10.71 20.46 1.61
CA ALA A 97 -11.37 19.67 2.64
C ALA A 97 -10.49 18.50 3.10
N ALA A 98 -10.57 18.20 4.39
CA ALA A 98 -9.95 17.01 4.97
C ALA A 98 -10.58 15.73 4.38
N PRO A 99 -9.78 14.69 4.08
CA PRO A 99 -10.31 13.46 3.50
C PRO A 99 -11.15 12.65 4.49
N SER A 100 -12.20 12.03 3.98
CA SER A 100 -13.08 11.10 4.70
C SER A 100 -12.79 9.64 4.39
N THR A 101 -12.30 9.35 3.18
CA THR A 101 -12.03 8.00 2.69
C THR A 101 -10.66 7.92 2.03
N LEU A 102 -9.80 7.06 2.57
CA LEU A 102 -8.46 6.77 2.05
C LEU A 102 -8.42 5.33 1.48
N LEU A 103 -7.83 5.16 0.29
CA LEU A 103 -7.54 3.86 -0.30
C LEU A 103 -6.03 3.67 -0.41
N ASP A 104 -5.48 2.64 0.21
CA ASP A 104 -4.09 2.22 0.04
C ASP A 104 -4.03 1.07 -0.96
N LEU A 105 -3.62 1.38 -2.19
CA LEU A 105 -3.61 0.46 -3.33
C LEU A 105 -2.27 -0.29 -3.37
N GLY A 106 -2.33 -1.59 -3.08
CA GLY A 106 -1.14 -2.40 -2.80
C GLY A 106 -0.53 -2.09 -1.43
N GLY A 107 -1.36 -1.72 -0.45
CA GLY A 107 -0.92 -1.26 0.87
C GLY A 107 -0.27 -2.31 1.76
N GLY A 108 -0.19 -3.57 1.29
CA GLY A 108 0.47 -4.65 1.99
C GLY A 108 -0.10 -4.88 3.38
N THR A 109 0.73 -4.59 4.39
CA THR A 109 0.41 -4.82 5.80
C THR A 109 -0.32 -3.66 6.46
N GLY A 110 -0.54 -2.55 5.74
CA GLY A 110 -1.41 -1.43 6.14
C GLY A 110 -0.78 -0.37 7.04
N GLN A 111 0.52 -0.44 7.36
CA GLN A 111 1.19 0.49 8.29
C GLN A 111 1.25 1.91 7.75
N HIS A 112 1.47 2.10 6.44
CA HIS A 112 1.49 3.43 5.85
C HIS A 112 0.11 4.09 5.93
N LEU A 113 -0.96 3.38 5.55
CA LEU A 113 -2.33 3.85 5.75
C LEU A 113 -2.65 4.16 7.22
N ALA A 114 -2.22 3.30 8.15
CA ALA A 114 -2.43 3.53 9.58
C ALA A 114 -1.81 4.85 10.04
N ALA A 115 -0.56 5.13 9.65
CA ALA A 115 0.12 6.38 9.98
C ALA A 115 -0.60 7.63 9.42
N VAL A 116 -1.20 7.53 8.23
CA VAL A 116 -2.03 8.62 7.67
C VAL A 116 -3.33 8.77 8.47
N LEU A 117 -3.99 7.66 8.82
CA LEU A 117 -5.23 7.67 9.59
C LEU A 117 -5.05 8.23 11.00
N ASP A 118 -3.92 7.98 11.65
CA ASP A 118 -3.59 8.54 12.97
C ASP A 118 -3.61 10.09 12.96
N ARG A 119 -3.33 10.69 11.81
CA ARG A 119 -3.34 12.14 11.59
C ARG A 119 -4.63 12.67 10.96
N ALA A 120 -5.54 11.77 10.55
CA ALA A 120 -6.82 12.11 9.93
C ALA A 120 -7.98 11.45 10.73
N PRO A 121 -8.35 11.98 11.91
CA PRO A 121 -9.26 11.32 12.86
C PRO A 121 -10.67 11.05 12.30
N ALA A 122 -11.13 11.86 11.34
CA ALA A 122 -12.43 11.70 10.69
C ALA A 122 -12.42 10.70 9.52
N ALA A 123 -11.25 10.24 9.08
CA ALA A 123 -11.12 9.37 7.92
C ALA A 123 -11.30 7.89 8.27
N ALA A 124 -11.79 7.14 7.29
CA ALA A 124 -11.75 5.68 7.24
C ALA A 124 -10.84 5.21 6.09
N GLY A 125 -10.24 4.04 6.25
CA GLY A 125 -9.27 3.49 5.32
C GLY A 125 -9.66 2.14 4.71
N ILE A 126 -9.22 1.91 3.48
CA ILE A 126 -9.27 0.62 2.81
C ILE A 126 -7.85 0.26 2.40
N VAL A 127 -7.32 -0.87 2.87
CA VAL A 127 -6.14 -1.51 2.28
C VAL A 127 -6.63 -2.48 1.23
N LEU A 128 -6.22 -2.27 -0.02
CA LEU A 128 -6.49 -3.20 -1.12
C LEU A 128 -5.17 -3.86 -1.52
N ASP A 129 -5.09 -5.17 -1.42
CA ASP A 129 -3.86 -5.90 -1.73
C ASP A 129 -4.17 -7.26 -2.39
N SER A 130 -3.26 -7.75 -3.22
CA SER A 130 -3.41 -9.06 -3.86
C SER A 130 -3.01 -10.23 -2.95
N SER A 131 -2.24 -9.99 -1.88
CA SER A 131 -1.74 -10.99 -0.95
C SER A 131 -2.71 -11.20 0.23
N PRO A 132 -3.31 -12.40 0.37
CA PRO A 132 -4.07 -12.74 1.57
C PRO A 132 -3.22 -12.69 2.85
N TYR A 133 -1.91 -12.94 2.75
CA TYR A 133 -1.01 -12.86 3.90
C TYR A 133 -0.83 -11.42 4.40
N ALA A 134 -0.81 -10.46 3.48
CA ALA A 134 -0.71 -9.05 3.77
C ALA A 134 -2.04 -8.50 4.30
N ALA A 135 -3.15 -8.79 3.61
CA ALA A 135 -4.51 -8.42 4.03
C ALA A 135 -4.86 -8.93 5.44
N ARG A 136 -4.38 -10.13 5.80
CA ARG A 136 -4.53 -10.68 7.16
C ARG A 136 -3.97 -9.77 8.25
N ARG A 137 -2.84 -9.11 7.98
CA ARG A 137 -2.21 -8.18 8.91
C ARG A 137 -2.84 -6.79 8.82
N ALA A 138 -3.08 -6.31 7.60
CA ALA A 138 -3.74 -5.03 7.34
C ALA A 138 -5.12 -4.92 8.00
N ALA A 139 -5.88 -6.02 8.08
CA ALA A 139 -7.18 -6.06 8.76
C ALA A 139 -7.14 -5.66 10.24
N ARG A 140 -5.93 -5.62 10.84
CA ARG A 140 -5.70 -5.24 12.23
C ARG A 140 -4.75 -4.04 12.36
N ALA A 141 -4.33 -3.44 11.25
CA ALA A 141 -3.37 -2.34 11.26
C ALA A 141 -3.94 -1.08 11.92
N HIS A 142 -5.25 -0.82 11.80
CA HIS A 142 -5.88 0.34 12.38
C HIS A 142 -7.40 0.12 12.56
N PRO A 143 -8.04 0.57 13.67
CA PRO A 143 -9.46 0.32 13.95
C PRO A 143 -10.43 1.00 12.98
N ARG A 144 -9.99 2.06 12.30
CA ARG A 144 -10.76 2.76 11.25
C ARG A 144 -10.41 2.29 9.83
N ALA A 145 -9.73 1.16 9.68
CA ALA A 145 -9.39 0.59 8.38
C ALA A 145 -9.99 -0.81 8.20
N MET A 146 -10.28 -1.17 6.94
CA MET A 146 -10.57 -2.55 6.55
C MET A 146 -9.58 -3.03 5.48
N ALA A 147 -9.39 -4.34 5.38
CA ALA A 147 -8.53 -4.94 4.37
C ALA A 147 -9.35 -5.77 3.37
N VAL A 148 -9.06 -5.58 2.09
CA VAL A 148 -9.70 -6.22 0.96
C VAL A 148 -8.64 -6.95 0.13
N VAL A 149 -8.84 -8.25 -0.09
CA VAL A 149 -8.06 -9.00 -1.08
C VAL A 149 -8.70 -8.80 -2.44
N ALA A 150 -7.96 -8.20 -3.38
CA ALA A 150 -8.42 -7.99 -4.76
C ALA A 150 -7.22 -7.90 -5.71
N ASP A 151 -7.48 -8.02 -7.02
CA ASP A 151 -6.46 -7.77 -8.04
C ASP A 151 -6.31 -6.25 -8.25
N THR A 152 -5.12 -5.73 -7.96
CA THR A 152 -4.78 -4.31 -8.07
C THR A 152 -4.59 -3.85 -9.53
N TRP A 153 -4.44 -4.79 -10.48
CA TRP A 153 -4.31 -4.52 -11.91
C TRP A 153 -5.64 -4.60 -12.66
N ALA A 154 -6.62 -5.30 -12.10
CA ALA A 154 -7.96 -5.40 -12.66
C ALA A 154 -8.82 -4.20 -12.25
N ARG A 155 -10.10 -4.24 -12.64
CA ARG A 155 -11.09 -3.29 -12.13
C ARG A 155 -11.18 -3.39 -10.61
N LEU A 156 -10.91 -2.30 -9.90
CA LEU A 156 -10.93 -2.24 -8.45
C LEU A 156 -12.38 -2.42 -7.94
N PRO A 157 -12.62 -3.22 -6.88
CA PRO A 157 -13.92 -3.37 -6.23
C PRO A 157 -14.28 -2.14 -5.36
N VAL A 158 -14.05 -0.95 -5.90
CA VAL A 158 -14.33 0.35 -5.30
C VAL A 158 -15.23 1.10 -6.27
N ARG A 159 -16.25 1.77 -5.73
CA ARG A 159 -17.21 2.56 -6.51
C ARG A 159 -16.51 3.76 -7.18
N ASP A 160 -17.10 4.22 -8.26
CA ASP A 160 -16.69 5.43 -8.95
C ASP A 160 -16.81 6.62 -7.99
N ALA A 161 -15.84 7.54 -8.04
CA ALA A 161 -15.84 8.76 -7.23
C ALA A 161 -16.19 8.52 -5.74
N ALA A 162 -15.55 7.53 -5.12
CA ALA A 162 -15.85 7.11 -3.75
C ALA A 162 -14.75 7.45 -2.74
N VAL A 163 -13.53 7.73 -3.19
CA VAL A 163 -12.38 7.97 -2.32
C VAL A 163 -11.77 9.35 -2.52
N ASP A 164 -11.28 9.94 -1.42
CA ASP A 164 -10.70 11.28 -1.43
C ASP A 164 -9.19 11.23 -1.69
N ARG A 165 -8.51 10.19 -1.18
CA ARG A 165 -7.10 9.92 -1.44
C ARG A 165 -6.88 8.48 -1.86
N VAL A 166 -6.00 8.29 -2.83
CA VAL A 166 -5.39 7.00 -3.13
C VAL A 166 -3.91 7.10 -2.76
N LEU A 167 -3.41 6.16 -1.98
CA LEU A 167 -2.00 6.02 -1.60
C LEU A 167 -1.43 4.85 -2.37
N VAL A 168 -0.22 5.02 -2.91
CA VAL A 168 0.54 3.94 -3.55
C VAL A 168 1.98 3.99 -3.07
N VAL A 169 2.38 3.04 -2.23
CA VAL A 169 3.73 2.99 -1.65
C VAL A 169 4.47 1.76 -2.17
N PHE A 170 5.46 1.97 -3.05
CA PHE A 170 6.25 0.88 -3.67
C PHE A 170 5.44 -0.21 -4.38
N ALA A 171 4.17 0.07 -4.72
CA ALA A 171 3.25 -0.88 -5.33
C ALA A 171 2.92 -0.53 -6.79
N PRO A 172 2.35 -1.49 -7.54
CA PRO A 172 1.69 -1.24 -8.83
C PRO A 172 0.76 -0.03 -8.82
N ARG A 173 0.70 0.67 -9.96
CA ARG A 173 -0.29 1.73 -10.20
C ARG A 173 -1.27 1.27 -11.27
N ASN A 174 -2.54 1.57 -11.05
CA ASN A 174 -3.58 1.40 -12.04
C ASN A 174 -4.18 2.78 -12.33
N GLY A 175 -3.57 3.53 -13.26
CA GLY A 175 -3.94 4.90 -13.57
C GLY A 175 -5.43 5.10 -13.89
N PRO A 176 -6.00 4.34 -14.85
CA PRO A 176 -7.42 4.44 -15.21
C PRO A 176 -8.35 4.21 -14.01
N GLU A 177 -8.12 3.14 -13.24
CA GLU A 177 -8.98 2.81 -12.10
C GLU A 177 -8.79 3.77 -10.94
N THR A 178 -7.56 4.24 -10.70
CA THR A 178 -7.27 5.27 -9.69
C THR A 178 -8.05 6.55 -10.01
N ALA A 179 -8.04 6.99 -11.26
CA ALA A 179 -8.83 8.14 -11.69
C ALA A 179 -10.35 7.91 -11.58
N ARG A 180 -10.82 6.68 -11.85
CA ARG A 180 -12.24 6.31 -11.72
C ARG A 180 -12.74 6.39 -10.28
N VAL A 181 -11.97 5.87 -9.32
CA VAL A 181 -12.39 5.78 -7.91
C VAL A 181 -12.25 7.10 -7.17
N LEU A 182 -11.36 7.99 -7.64
CA LEU A 182 -11.18 9.31 -7.04
C LEU A 182 -12.40 10.21 -7.25
N ARG A 183 -12.84 10.85 -6.16
CA ARG A 183 -13.82 11.93 -6.19
C ARG A 183 -13.28 13.14 -6.94
N PRO A 184 -14.16 14.03 -7.46
CA PRO A 184 -13.75 15.37 -7.86
C PRO A 184 -12.97 16.06 -6.73
N GLY A 185 -11.79 16.61 -7.06
CA GLY A 185 -10.90 17.20 -6.06
C GLY A 185 -10.03 16.21 -5.28
N GLY A 186 -10.20 14.90 -5.47
CA GLY A 186 -9.34 13.88 -4.86
C GLY A 186 -7.89 13.90 -5.38
N ARG A 187 -7.00 13.19 -4.69
CA ARG A 187 -5.58 13.08 -5.03
C ARG A 187 -5.08 11.65 -4.99
N LEU A 188 -4.20 11.32 -5.93
CA LEU A 188 -3.28 10.18 -5.79
C LEU A 188 -1.98 10.69 -5.17
N VAL A 189 -1.45 9.97 -4.18
CA VAL A 189 -0.12 10.19 -3.59
C VAL A 189 0.72 8.94 -3.81
N VAL A 190 1.84 9.08 -4.52
CA VAL A 190 2.72 7.97 -4.89
C VAL A 190 4.07 8.13 -4.24
N VAL A 191 4.56 7.07 -3.58
CA VAL A 191 5.93 7.00 -3.08
C VAL A 191 6.75 6.10 -3.99
N THR A 192 7.82 6.65 -4.56
CA THR A 192 8.74 5.92 -5.43
C THR A 192 10.18 6.03 -4.94
N PRO A 193 10.99 4.96 -5.04
CA PRO A 193 12.39 5.06 -4.65
C PRO A 193 13.14 5.96 -5.63
N ALA A 194 13.92 6.89 -5.10
CA ALA A 194 14.81 7.74 -5.88
C ALA A 194 16.09 6.96 -6.30
N PRO A 195 16.93 7.49 -7.20
CA PRO A 195 18.10 6.76 -7.72
C PRO A 195 19.11 6.30 -6.65
N ASP A 196 19.26 7.04 -5.55
CA ASP A 196 20.16 6.72 -4.43
C ASP A 196 19.49 5.91 -3.30
N HIS A 197 18.24 5.45 -3.49
CA HIS A 197 17.56 4.60 -2.52
C HIS A 197 18.32 3.28 -2.33
N LEU A 198 18.74 3.01 -1.08
CA LEU A 198 19.47 1.81 -0.66
C LEU A 198 20.83 1.64 -1.34
N ALA A 199 21.43 2.71 -1.85
CA ALA A 199 22.64 2.66 -2.67
C ALA A 199 23.79 1.88 -2.02
N GLU A 200 23.94 2.00 -0.69
CA GLU A 200 25.02 1.39 0.10
C GLU A 200 24.92 -0.13 0.15
N ILE A 201 23.72 -0.71 0.00
CA ILE A 201 23.51 -2.15 0.05
C ILE A 201 23.20 -2.77 -1.32
N VAL A 202 22.74 -1.98 -2.29
CA VAL A 202 22.37 -2.48 -3.63
C VAL A 202 23.56 -3.10 -4.35
N GLY A 203 24.69 -2.39 -4.43
CA GLY A 203 25.91 -2.91 -5.07
C GLY A 203 26.48 -4.13 -4.34
N PRO A 204 26.82 -4.01 -3.04
CA PRO A 204 27.46 -5.09 -2.28
C PRO A 204 26.64 -6.38 -2.16
N LEU A 205 25.31 -6.27 -2.19
CA LEU A 205 24.41 -7.44 -2.10
C LEU A 205 23.89 -7.90 -3.47
N GLY A 206 24.30 -7.26 -4.58
CA GLY A 206 23.86 -7.63 -5.92
C GLY A 206 22.36 -7.45 -6.15
N LEU A 207 21.75 -6.45 -5.51
CA LEU A 207 20.32 -6.16 -5.65
C LEU A 207 20.04 -5.44 -6.98
N LEU A 208 18.79 -5.49 -7.44
CA LEU A 208 18.38 -4.73 -8.61
C LEU A 208 18.43 -3.23 -8.30
N ARG A 209 19.14 -2.48 -9.14
CA ARG A 209 19.19 -1.03 -9.07
C ARG A 209 17.83 -0.43 -9.41
N VAL A 210 17.53 0.74 -8.84
CA VAL A 210 16.41 1.55 -9.31
C VAL A 210 16.68 1.96 -10.75
N ASP A 211 15.78 1.57 -11.64
CA ASP A 211 15.90 1.89 -13.06
C ASP A 211 15.77 3.42 -13.27
N PRO A 212 16.72 4.06 -13.98
CA PRO A 212 16.71 5.51 -14.22
C PRO A 212 15.46 6.05 -14.91
N GLY A 213 14.78 5.24 -15.74
CA GLY A 213 13.54 5.58 -16.43
C GLY A 213 12.28 5.38 -15.57
N LYS A 214 12.41 5.08 -14.27
CA LYS A 214 11.26 4.78 -13.40
C LYS A 214 10.31 5.95 -13.21
N ALA A 215 10.83 7.18 -13.16
CA ALA A 215 10.00 8.38 -13.10
C ALA A 215 9.19 8.57 -14.39
N GLN A 216 9.81 8.35 -15.56
CA GLN A 216 9.12 8.42 -16.84
C GLN A 216 8.02 7.34 -16.95
N ARG A 217 8.36 6.08 -16.66
CA ARG A 217 7.37 4.99 -16.66
C ARG A 217 6.24 5.19 -15.64
N LEU A 218 6.51 5.88 -14.53
CA LEU A 218 5.45 6.29 -13.61
C LEU A 218 4.49 7.25 -14.31
N SER A 219 5.00 8.32 -14.93
CA SER A 219 4.19 9.27 -15.71
C SER A 219 3.37 8.53 -16.77
N ASP A 220 4.04 7.69 -17.57
CA ASP A 220 3.41 6.93 -18.66
C ASP A 220 2.29 5.99 -18.15
N SER A 221 2.42 5.46 -16.93
CA SER A 221 1.40 4.58 -16.33
C SER A 221 0.20 5.30 -15.73
N LEU A 222 0.31 6.62 -15.53
CA LEU A 222 -0.71 7.46 -14.90
C LEU A 222 -1.43 8.34 -15.93
N GLU A 223 -0.71 8.77 -16.97
CA GLU A 223 -1.28 9.51 -18.09
C GLU A 223 -2.14 8.59 -19.00
N PRO A 224 -3.16 9.13 -19.68
CA PRO A 224 -3.63 10.52 -19.62
C PRO A 224 -4.58 10.78 -18.43
N HIS A 225 -4.81 9.80 -17.55
CA HIS A 225 -5.89 9.84 -16.56
C HIS A 225 -5.60 10.72 -15.35
N LEU A 226 -4.33 10.86 -14.99
CA LEU A 226 -3.86 11.61 -13.84
C LEU A 226 -2.72 12.52 -14.27
N VAL A 227 -2.74 13.76 -13.81
CA VAL A 227 -1.71 14.77 -14.08
C VAL A 227 -0.97 15.14 -12.79
N PRO A 228 0.36 15.37 -12.86
CA PRO A 228 1.14 15.75 -11.69
C PRO A 228 0.70 17.11 -11.15
N VAL A 229 0.79 17.26 -9.83
CA VAL A 229 0.61 18.52 -9.10
C VAL A 229 1.97 19.00 -8.61
N ASP A 230 2.70 18.14 -7.90
CA ASP A 230 4.06 18.37 -7.43
C ASP A 230 4.73 17.06 -7.01
N VAL A 231 6.04 17.14 -6.76
CA VAL A 231 6.85 16.06 -6.23
C VAL A 231 7.73 16.61 -5.11
N ARG A 232 7.82 15.88 -4.00
CA ARG A 232 8.69 16.21 -2.87
C ARG A 232 9.66 15.07 -2.61
N ALA A 233 10.94 15.37 -2.54
CA ALA A 233 11.95 14.39 -2.14
C ALA A 233 11.94 14.23 -0.61
N HIS A 234 12.05 12.99 -0.14
CA HIS A 234 12.32 12.65 1.24
C HIS A 234 13.56 11.77 1.31
N ARG A 235 14.55 12.22 2.09
CA ARG A 235 15.82 11.51 2.27
C ARG A 235 16.15 11.42 3.74
N GLN A 236 16.54 10.23 4.20
CA GLN A 236 17.06 9.97 5.53
C GLN A 236 18.14 8.89 5.47
N VAL A 237 19.03 8.87 6.46
CA VAL A 237 20.02 7.80 6.62
C VAL A 237 19.68 7.00 7.87
N LEU A 238 19.67 5.68 7.75
CA LEU A 238 19.43 4.75 8.84
C LEU A 238 20.72 4.03 9.21
N SER A 239 21.00 3.91 10.50
CA SER A 239 22.02 3.01 11.03
C SER A 239 21.37 1.63 11.28
N LEU A 240 21.64 0.65 10.43
CA LEU A 240 21.02 -0.68 10.48
C LEU A 240 22.04 -1.77 10.81
N ASP A 241 21.72 -2.66 11.74
CA ASP A 241 22.50 -3.89 11.92
C ASP A 241 22.24 -4.87 10.76
N HIS A 242 23.04 -5.94 10.69
CA HIS A 242 22.90 -6.94 9.63
C HIS A 242 21.54 -7.64 9.63
N ALA A 243 20.90 -7.79 10.79
CA ALA A 243 19.58 -8.42 10.88
C ALA A 243 18.52 -7.51 10.23
N ALA A 244 18.53 -6.22 10.53
CA ALA A 244 17.65 -5.23 9.93
C ALA A 244 17.88 -5.09 8.43
N VAL A 245 19.14 -5.13 7.95
CA VAL A 245 19.43 -5.15 6.51
C VAL A 245 18.90 -6.43 5.86
N ALA A 246 19.07 -7.60 6.50
CA ALA A 246 18.52 -8.85 5.99
C ALA A 246 16.98 -8.80 5.89
N THR A 247 16.30 -8.26 6.91
CA THR A 247 14.85 -8.05 6.89
C THR A 247 14.42 -7.06 5.79
N LEU A 248 15.14 -5.94 5.62
CA LEU A 248 14.90 -4.95 4.56
C LEU A 248 14.99 -5.59 3.17
N VAL A 249 16.00 -6.43 2.93
CA VAL A 249 16.15 -7.16 1.66
C VAL A 249 15.04 -8.20 1.50
N GLY A 250 14.74 -8.97 2.56
CA GLY A 250 13.76 -10.05 2.57
C GLY A 250 12.32 -9.61 2.30
N MET A 251 11.96 -8.36 2.60
CA MET A 251 10.61 -7.84 2.33
C MET A 251 10.35 -7.47 0.87
N GLY A 252 11.39 -7.40 0.03
CA GLY A 252 11.30 -7.05 -1.39
C GLY A 252 11.45 -8.26 -2.32
N PRO A 253 10.91 -8.20 -3.55
CA PRO A 253 11.08 -9.28 -4.53
C PRO A 253 12.55 -9.46 -4.97
N HIS A 254 13.42 -8.50 -4.66
CA HIS A 254 14.84 -8.50 -4.97
C HIS A 254 15.63 -9.60 -4.27
N ALA A 255 15.13 -10.13 -3.15
CA ALA A 255 15.77 -11.24 -2.43
C ALA A 255 15.67 -12.60 -3.15
N ARG A 256 14.78 -12.74 -4.16
CA ARG A 256 14.48 -14.05 -4.78
C ARG A 256 15.68 -14.71 -5.46
N HIS A 257 16.72 -13.96 -5.78
CA HIS A 257 17.94 -14.47 -6.42
C HIS A 257 19.07 -14.76 -5.42
N LEU A 258 18.91 -14.42 -4.13
CA LEU A 258 19.91 -14.63 -3.10
C LEU A 258 19.51 -15.80 -2.21
N THR A 259 20.42 -16.76 -2.04
CA THR A 259 20.25 -17.78 -0.99
C THR A 259 20.49 -17.13 0.38
N THR A 260 19.84 -17.64 1.42
CA THR A 260 20.03 -17.15 2.80
C THR A 260 21.51 -17.15 3.20
N ALA A 261 22.25 -18.21 2.84
CA ALA A 261 23.69 -18.30 3.10
C ALA A 261 24.50 -17.27 2.30
N GLY A 262 24.14 -17.01 1.04
CA GLY A 262 24.80 -16.01 0.20
C GLY A 262 24.58 -14.58 0.69
N LEU A 263 23.37 -14.28 1.18
CA LEU A 263 23.05 -13.00 1.82
C LEU A 263 23.86 -12.81 3.11
N ALA A 264 23.87 -13.80 4.00
CA ALA A 264 24.63 -13.74 5.25
C ALA A 264 26.14 -13.54 5.02
N ALA A 265 26.72 -14.28 4.08
CA ALA A 265 28.13 -14.13 3.72
C ALA A 265 28.44 -12.73 3.14
N SER A 266 27.50 -12.12 2.42
CA SER A 266 27.67 -10.78 1.86
C SER A 266 27.52 -9.68 2.89
N LEU A 267 26.57 -9.83 3.82
CA LEU A 267 26.42 -8.94 4.97
C LEU A 267 27.66 -8.97 5.88
N GLY A 268 28.27 -10.14 6.09
CA GLY A 268 29.49 -10.26 6.89
C GLY A 268 30.70 -9.49 6.36
N ARG A 269 30.65 -8.99 5.12
CA ARG A 269 31.69 -8.11 4.53
C ARG A 269 31.40 -6.61 4.70
N LEU A 270 30.23 -6.25 5.22
CA LEU A 270 29.81 -4.88 5.48
C LEU A 270 30.09 -4.50 6.94
N PRO A 271 30.27 -3.19 7.25
CA PRO A 271 30.32 -2.74 8.64
C PRO A 271 29.03 -3.08 9.39
N SER A 272 29.08 -3.05 10.72
CA SER A 272 27.89 -3.14 11.57
C SER A 272 28.00 -2.09 12.67
N PRO A 273 27.12 -1.06 12.68
CA PRO A 273 26.00 -0.86 11.76
C PRO A 273 26.42 -0.49 10.32
N VAL A 274 25.50 -0.71 9.38
CA VAL A 274 25.54 -0.21 8.01
C VAL A 274 24.71 1.07 7.94
N GLU A 275 25.31 2.16 7.46
CA GLU A 275 24.55 3.36 7.09
C GLU A 275 23.83 3.10 5.76
N VAL A 276 22.51 3.23 5.76
CA VAL A 276 21.65 2.96 4.59
C VAL A 276 20.79 4.17 4.28
N THR A 277 20.93 4.70 3.07
CA THR A 277 20.12 5.82 2.59
C THR A 277 18.72 5.34 2.19
N ILE A 278 17.69 5.91 2.82
CA ILE A 278 16.30 5.83 2.36
C ILE A 278 15.99 7.13 1.62
N SER A 279 15.94 7.05 0.30
CA SER A 279 15.63 8.18 -0.57
C SER A 279 14.40 7.88 -1.43
N VAL A 280 13.37 8.72 -1.35
CA VAL A 280 12.11 8.52 -2.08
C VAL A 280 11.56 9.85 -2.59
N ASP A 281 10.85 9.77 -3.71
CA ASP A 281 10.03 10.86 -4.23
C ASP A 281 8.57 10.60 -3.88
N ILE A 282 7.89 11.65 -3.41
CA ILE A 282 6.48 11.65 -3.03
C ILE A 282 5.75 12.56 -4.02
N GLY A 283 5.11 11.95 -5.01
CA GLY A 283 4.38 12.66 -6.06
C GLY A 283 2.90 12.78 -5.73
N ARG A 284 2.34 13.99 -5.89
CA ARG A 284 0.90 14.24 -5.82
C ARG A 284 0.34 14.39 -7.23
N TYR A 285 -0.78 13.72 -7.49
CA TYR A 285 -1.46 13.75 -8.78
C TYR A 285 -2.94 14.02 -8.60
N ARG A 286 -3.55 14.65 -9.60
CA ARG A 286 -5.00 14.88 -9.67
C ARG A 286 -5.56 14.26 -10.94
N ARG A 287 -6.85 13.96 -10.94
CA ARG A 287 -7.56 13.50 -12.15
C ARG A 287 -7.40 14.53 -13.27
N ALA A 288 -7.09 14.06 -14.47
CA ALA A 288 -7.14 14.88 -15.68
C ALA A 288 -8.57 15.37 -15.93
N ARG A 289 -8.72 16.57 -16.49
CA ARG A 289 -10.04 17.14 -16.78
C ARG A 289 -10.70 16.43 -17.95
#